data_AF-A0A3M1GRH5-F1
#
_entry.id   AF-A0A3M1GRH5-F1
#
_cell.length_a   1.000
_cell.length_b   1.000
_cell.length_c   1.000
_cell.angle_alpha   90.00
_cell.angle_beta   90.00
_cell.angle_gamma   90.00
#
_symmetry.space_group_name_H-M   'P 1'
#
loop_
_entity.id
_entity.type
_entity.pdbx_description
1 polymer ?
#
loop_
_entity_poly.entity_id
_entity_poly.type
_entity_poly.pdbx_seq_one_letter_code
_entity_poly.pdbx_strand_id
1 'polypeptide(L)'
;ASEALYGELRRSGVHVLTVYPGPIHTDMGAQAQRALGGGVATRLVVWGTAEGLARRVRRGIERRRRRVIYPAVYAITRHLPGLTHFLLARFGPDPAAAAS
;
A
#
# COMPACT_ATOMS: atom_id res chain seq x y z
N ALA A 1 -5.23 -0.99 12.91
CA ALA A 1 -4.87 -0.11 14.04
C ALA A 1 -5.32 1.34 13.79
N SER A 2 -4.67 2.13 12.93
CA SER A 2 -4.90 3.59 12.83
C SER A 2 -6.29 4.02 12.33
N GLU A 3 -6.97 3.22 11.51
CA GLU A 3 -8.34 3.55 11.06
C GLU A 3 -9.39 3.41 12.19
N ALA A 4 -9.13 2.55 13.18
CA ALA A 4 -9.97 2.41 14.37
C ALA A 4 -9.76 3.59 15.33
N LEU A 5 -8.50 4.01 15.51
CA LEU A 5 -8.12 5.19 16.30
C LEU A 5 -8.81 6.47 15.80
N TYR A 6 -8.98 6.62 14.47
CA TYR A 6 -9.78 7.72 13.93
C TYR A 6 -11.22 7.71 14.49
N GLY A 7 -11.85 6.53 14.62
CA GLY A 7 -13.19 6.39 15.16
C GLY A 7 -13.29 6.84 16.62
N GLU A 8 -12.27 6.53 17.41
CA GLU A 8 -12.16 6.89 18.83
C GLU A 8 -11.93 8.40 19.01
N LEU A 9 -11.05 9.00 18.20
CA LEU A 9 -10.64 10.40 18.33
C LEU A 9 -11.49 11.40 17.55
N ARG A 10 -12.49 10.95 16.76
CA ARG A 10 -13.27 11.85 15.88
C ARG A 10 -14.00 13.00 16.61
N ARG A 11 -14.18 12.90 17.93
CA ARG A 11 -14.84 13.92 18.77
C ARG A 11 -13.87 14.74 19.63
N SER A 12 -12.57 14.44 19.61
CA SER A 12 -11.57 15.14 20.44
C SER A 12 -10.88 16.30 19.72
N GLY A 13 -11.26 16.61 18.48
CA GLY A 13 -10.59 17.61 17.65
C GLY A 13 -9.27 17.13 17.01
N VAL A 14 -8.83 15.90 17.33
CA VAL A 14 -7.62 15.30 16.76
C VAL A 14 -7.92 14.70 15.39
N HIS A 15 -7.10 15.05 14.39
CA HIS A 15 -7.18 14.47 13.05
C HIS A 15 -6.15 13.36 12.90
N VAL A 16 -6.63 12.16 12.56
CA VAL A 16 -5.79 10.99 12.26
C VAL A 16 -5.80 10.74 10.75
N LEU A 17 -4.61 10.75 10.14
CA LEU A 17 -4.40 10.38 8.74
C LEU A 17 -3.65 9.04 8.67
N THR A 18 -4.29 8.03 8.08
CA THR A 18 -3.61 6.74 7.81
C THR A 18 -2.92 6.78 6.44
N VAL A 19 -1.63 6.46 6.38
CA VAL A 19 -0.86 6.44 5.15
C VAL A 19 -0.51 5.00 4.80
N TYR A 20 -0.89 4.57 3.59
CA TYR A 20 -0.53 3.28 3.01
C TYR A 20 0.46 3.52 1.87
N PRO A 21 1.78 3.54 2.17
CA PRO A 21 2.79 3.61 1.14
C PRO A 21 2.94 2.24 0.47
N GLY A 22 2.89 2.21 -0.85
CA GLY A 22 3.49 1.13 -1.64
C GLY A 22 5.01 1.29 -1.69
N PRO A 23 5.72 0.60 -2.59
CA PRO A 23 7.17 0.73 -2.73
C PRO A 23 7.57 2.18 -3.02
N ILE A 24 8.48 2.73 -2.21
CA ILE A 24 9.00 4.10 -2.33
C ILE A 24 10.51 4.05 -2.48
N HIS A 25 11.05 4.85 -3.40
CA HIS A 25 12.49 5.06 -3.51
C HIS A 25 13.02 5.78 -2.27
N THR A 26 13.61 4.99 -1.38
CA THR A 26 14.37 5.38 -0.18
C THR A 26 15.49 4.38 0.02
N ASP A 27 16.46 4.68 0.89
CA ASP A 27 17.53 3.73 1.22
C ASP A 27 16.97 2.41 1.78
N MET A 28 15.91 2.49 2.60
CA MET A 28 15.16 1.34 3.10
C MET A 28 14.49 0.56 1.95
N GLY A 29 13.85 1.27 1.01
CA GLY A 29 13.23 0.66 -0.16
C GLY A 29 14.25 -0.06 -1.05
N ALA A 30 15.44 0.53 -1.23
CA ALA A 30 16.52 -0.09 -2.00
C ALA A 30 17.05 -1.38 -1.36
N GLN A 31 17.04 -1.47 -0.03
CA GLN A 31 17.37 -2.73 0.67
C GLN A 31 16.29 -3.79 0.44
N ALA A 32 15.01 -3.42 0.55
CA ALA A 32 13.89 -4.32 0.28
C ALA A 32 13.88 -4.81 -1.19
N GLN A 33 14.20 -3.94 -2.15
CA GLN A 33 14.31 -4.29 -3.56
C GLN A 33 15.41 -5.33 -3.81
N ARG A 34 16.57 -5.17 -3.15
CA ARG A 34 17.67 -6.14 -3.26
C ARG A 34 17.26 -7.51 -2.71
N ALA A 35 16.47 -7.54 -1.64
CA ALA A 35 15.96 -8.79 -1.06
C ALA A 35 14.93 -9.52 -1.96
N LEU A 36 14.17 -8.79 -2.79
CA LEU A 36 13.16 -9.37 -3.69
C LEU A 36 13.74 -10.08 -4.93
N GLY A 37 15.04 -9.91 -5.22
CA GLY A 37 15.70 -10.52 -6.37
C GLY A 37 15.36 -9.87 -7.73
N GLY A 38 16.17 -10.16 -8.75
CA GLY A 38 16.13 -9.49 -10.06
C GLY A 38 15.12 -10.03 -11.10
N GLY A 39 14.12 -10.79 -10.66
CA GLY A 39 13.14 -11.44 -11.55
C GLY A 39 12.26 -10.46 -12.34
N VAL A 40 11.59 -10.97 -13.38
CA VAL A 40 10.66 -10.18 -14.23
C VAL A 40 9.53 -9.56 -13.41
N ALA A 41 9.03 -10.27 -12.39
CA ALA A 41 8.01 -9.77 -11.48
C ALA A 41 8.44 -8.51 -10.71
N THR A 42 9.72 -8.41 -10.32
CA THR A 42 10.27 -7.26 -9.59
C THR A 42 10.34 -6.00 -10.46
N ARG A 43 10.46 -6.16 -11.79
CA ARG A 43 10.50 -5.04 -12.76
C ARG A 43 9.12 -4.43 -13.03
N LEU A 44 8.05 -5.16 -12.75
CA LEU A 44 6.66 -4.70 -12.92
C LEU A 44 6.14 -3.94 -11.71
N VAL A 45 6.90 -3.90 -10.61
CA VAL A 45 6.53 -3.18 -9.40
C VAL A 45 6.55 -1.68 -9.68
N VAL A 46 5.43 -1.01 -9.45
CA VAL A 46 5.36 0.46 -9.56
C VAL A 46 5.90 1.08 -8.29
N TRP A 47 6.99 1.83 -8.42
CA TRP A 47 7.60 2.58 -7.34
C TRP A 47 7.14 4.04 -7.33
N GLY A 48 7.00 4.61 -6.13
CA GLY A 48 6.82 6.04 -5.91
C GLY A 48 8.11 6.72 -5.46
N THR A 49 8.08 8.05 -5.36
CA THR A 49 9.20 8.83 -4.77
C THR A 49 8.85 9.32 -3.37
N ALA A 50 9.87 9.56 -2.56
CA ALA A 50 9.71 10.11 -1.21
C ALA A 50 9.02 11.49 -1.24
N GLU A 51 9.41 12.35 -2.18
CA GLU A 51 8.81 13.68 -2.38
C GLU A 51 7.35 13.57 -2.83
N GLY A 52 7.05 12.59 -3.69
CA GLY A 52 5.69 12.29 -4.14
C GLY A 52 4.80 11.90 -2.97
N LEU A 53 5.29 11.01 -2.11
CA LEU A 53 4.60 10.60 -0.88
C LEU A 53 4.43 11.80 0.07
N ALA A 54 5.49 12.58 0.31
CA ALA A 54 5.44 13.75 1.20
C ALA A 54 4.38 14.77 0.74
N ARG A 55 4.32 15.08 -0.56
CA ARG A 55 3.28 15.95 -1.13
C ARG A 55 1.88 15.40 -0.92
N ARG A 56 1.69 14.08 -1.05
CA ARG A 56 0.39 13.41 -0.83
C ARG A 56 -0.02 13.46 0.64
N VAL A 57 0.91 13.21 1.55
CA VAL A 57 0.69 13.29 3.01
C VAL A 57 0.30 14.70 3.41
N ARG A 58 1.07 15.71 3.00
CA ARG A 58 0.76 17.13 3.29
C ARG A 58 -0.65 17.50 2.83
N ARG A 59 -0.98 17.21 1.56
CA ARG A 59 -2.33 17.45 1.01
C ARG A 59 -3.42 16.65 1.76
N GLY A 60 -3.10 15.45 2.24
CA GLY A 60 -3.99 14.63 3.04
C GLY A 60 -4.33 15.29 4.39
N ILE A 61 -3.34 15.87 5.04
CA ILE A 61 -3.50 16.61 6.30
C ILE A 61 -4.31 17.90 6.07
N GLU A 62 -3.90 18.74 5.12
CA GLU A 62 -4.58 20.00 4.77
C GLU A 62 -6.07 19.80 4.47
N ARG A 63 -6.40 18.71 3.77
CA ARG A 63 -7.78 18.38 3.37
C ARG A 63 -8.52 17.49 4.38
N ARG A 64 -7.94 17.29 5.58
CA ARG A 64 -8.47 16.39 6.62
C ARG A 64 -8.93 15.03 6.10
N ARG A 65 -8.19 14.45 5.14
CA ARG A 65 -8.49 13.13 4.60
C ARG A 65 -8.27 12.08 5.68
N ARG A 66 -9.08 11.02 5.67
CA ARG A 66 -8.89 9.88 6.57
C ARG A 66 -7.71 9.01 6.15
N ARG A 67 -7.38 9.01 4.85
CA ARG A 67 -6.38 8.11 4.28
C ARG A 67 -5.64 8.70 3.07
N VAL A 68 -4.40 8.26 2.89
CA VAL A 68 -3.58 8.46 1.68
C VAL A 68 -3.02 7.11 1.24
N ILE A 69 -3.20 6.78 -0.04
CA ILE A 69 -2.58 5.61 -0.69
C ILE A 69 -1.67 6.14 -1.81
N TYR A 70 -0.42 5.67 -1.82
CA TYR A 70 0.56 6.09 -2.83
C TYR A 70 1.64 5.02 -3.03
N PRO A 71 1.99 4.62 -4.26
CA PRO A 71 1.47 5.09 -5.55
C PRO A 71 -0.03 4.85 -5.77
N ALA A 72 -0.67 5.69 -6.58
CA ALA A 72 -2.14 5.69 -6.76
C ALA A 72 -2.69 4.41 -7.40
N VAL A 73 -1.89 3.70 -8.19
CA VAL A 73 -2.27 2.42 -8.80
C VAL A 73 -2.66 1.37 -7.75
N TYR A 74 -2.03 1.42 -6.57
CA TYR A 74 -2.37 0.53 -5.45
C TYR A 74 -3.65 0.94 -4.71
N ALA A 75 -4.30 2.04 -5.08
CA ALA A 75 -5.65 2.32 -4.57
C ALA A 75 -6.68 1.33 -5.14
N ILE A 76 -6.45 0.82 -6.36
CA ILE A 76 -7.36 -0.09 -7.06
C ILE A 76 -7.43 -1.46 -6.39
N THR A 77 -6.32 -1.95 -5.82
CA THR A 77 -6.28 -3.23 -5.10
C THR A 77 -7.21 -3.27 -3.90
N ARG A 78 -7.60 -2.10 -3.36
CA ARG A 78 -8.55 -1.99 -2.23
C ARG A 78 -10.02 -2.00 -2.65
N HIS A 79 -10.33 -1.59 -3.88
CA HIS A 79 -11.70 -1.51 -4.36
C HIS A 79 -12.20 -2.80 -5.01
N LEU A 80 -11.31 -3.75 -5.33
CA LEU A 80 -11.67 -5.07 -5.86
C LEU A 80 -11.09 -6.24 -5.03
N PRO A 81 -11.42 -6.36 -3.73
CA PRO A 81 -11.05 -7.56 -2.97
C PRO A 81 -11.55 -8.85 -3.64
N GLY A 82 -12.71 -8.80 -4.32
CA GLY A 82 -13.23 -9.92 -5.10
C GLY A 82 -12.40 -10.28 -6.34
N LEU A 83 -11.78 -9.31 -7.02
CA LEU A 83 -10.94 -9.58 -8.20
C LEU A 83 -9.61 -10.19 -7.79
N THR A 84 -9.02 -9.71 -6.69
CA THR A 84 -7.78 -10.29 -6.16
C THR A 84 -8.00 -11.73 -5.70
N HIS A 85 -9.11 -12.03 -5.02
CA HIS A 85 -9.47 -13.39 -4.62
C HIS A 85 -9.79 -14.29 -5.82
N PHE A 86 -10.45 -13.76 -6.85
CA PHE A 86 -10.69 -14.47 -8.11
C PHE A 86 -9.40 -14.77 -8.86
N LEU A 87 -8.48 -13.80 -8.98
CA LEU A 87 -7.19 -13.99 -9.64
C LEU A 87 -6.29 -14.95 -8.86
N LEU A 88 -6.26 -14.87 -7.52
CA LEU A 88 -5.54 -15.82 -6.67
C LEU A 88 -6.15 -17.23 -6.73
N ALA A 89 -7.48 -17.36 -6.77
CA ALA A 89 -8.14 -18.66 -6.96
C ALA A 89 -7.92 -19.23 -8.37
N ARG A 90 -7.73 -18.38 -9.39
CA ARG A 90 -7.57 -18.79 -10.79
C ARG A 90 -6.13 -19.03 -11.23
N PHE A 91 -5.17 -18.36 -10.59
CA PHE A 91 -3.75 -18.34 -10.98
C PHE A 91 -2.76 -18.55 -9.82
N GLY A 92 -3.22 -18.59 -8.56
CA GLY A 92 -2.37 -18.98 -7.45
C GLY A 92 -1.99 -20.46 -7.53
N PRO A 93 -0.81 -20.86 -7.05
CA PRO A 93 -0.45 -22.27 -6.96
C PRO A 93 -1.43 -22.98 -6.03
N ASP A 94 -1.83 -24.18 -6.42
CA ASP A 94 -2.69 -25.04 -5.61
C ASP A 94 -2.03 -25.22 -4.23
N PRO A 95 -2.69 -24.88 -3.11
CA PRO A 95 -2.11 -25.07 -1.78
C PRO A 95 -1.67 -26.51 -1.51
N ALA A 96 -2.15 -27.50 -2.28
CA ALA A 96 -1.67 -28.87 -2.24
C ALA A 96 -0.24 -29.07 -2.80
N ALA A 97 0.23 -28.21 -3.71
CA ALA A 97 1.53 -28.35 -4.36
C ALA A 97 2.71 -27.79 -3.53
N ALA A 98 2.44 -27.04 -2.46
CA ALA A 98 3.46 -26.50 -1.55
C ALA A 98 3.77 -27.44 -0.36
N ALA A 99 3.10 -28.59 -0.28
CA ALA A 99 3.22 -29.55 0.83
C ALA A 99 3.86 -30.90 0.42
N SER A 100 4.44 -30.99 -0.78
CA SER A 100 5.12 -32.18 -1.30
C SER A 100 6.61 -31.95 -1.52
#